data_AF-A0A1H7W0Y7-F1
#
_entry.id   AF-A0A1H7W0Y7-F1
#
_cell.length_a   1.000
_cell.length_b   1.000
_cell.length_c   1.000
_cell.angle_alpha   90.00
_cell.angle_beta   90.00
_cell.angle_gamma   90.00
#
_symmetry.space_group_name_H-M   'P 1'
#
loop_
_entity.id
_entity.type
_entity.pdbx_description
1 polymer ?
#
loop_
_entity_poly.entity_id
_entity_poly.type
_entity_poly.pdbx_seq_one_letter_code
_entity_poly.pdbx_strand_id
1 'polypeptide(L)'
;MKTNYLLLGIITLFSACAQEEFNDPKTGAEIQKNENMLLESDHNAIHFNNTEHFFACYDSLLTKDYDEQLAWSVSRTSNSLLKNADSCTDTIMLSMPKAFQALFNKELEVAINDSILKYDNGKIYLTAINKKGLFPPILCGETNVAPIENEVQTRMQSGDLEFRTIGFSHQYNFKRASSKYKFNYVNELKSYQARVNNIVSEVLGFMVKLEYRGRGSWKEASEPRDISMNIDCGASIFGIAPPITHFTIGKREYKNRQWNLEIPVAKVAYTSQLTRHVWYITISGSISQTISGENETKWTNTY
;
A
#
# COMPACT_ATOMS: atom_id res chain seq x y z
N MET A 1 16.86 2.12 61.70
CA MET A 1 16.62 1.34 60.47
C MET A 1 15.66 0.21 60.80
N LYS A 2 14.44 0.26 60.28
CA LYS A 2 13.45 -0.81 60.40
C LYS A 2 13.09 -1.26 58.99
N THR A 3 13.41 -2.50 58.67
CA THR A 3 13.02 -3.17 57.42
C THR A 3 11.73 -3.92 57.71
N ASN A 4 10.65 -3.56 57.04
CA ASN A 4 9.42 -4.37 57.01
C ASN A 4 9.02 -4.53 55.54
N TYR A 5 9.05 -5.77 55.08
CA TYR A 5 8.44 -6.20 53.82
C TYR A 5 6.93 -6.28 54.03
N LEU A 6 6.15 -5.65 53.14
CA LEU A 6 4.71 -5.91 53.05
C LEU A 6 4.36 -6.30 51.62
N LEU A 7 3.96 -7.56 51.48
CA LEU A 7 3.36 -8.19 50.32
C LEU A 7 1.92 -7.65 50.19
N LEU A 8 1.55 -7.07 49.05
CA LEU A 8 0.17 -6.62 48.79
C LEU A 8 -0.50 -7.58 47.80
N GLY A 9 -1.49 -8.29 48.35
CA GLY A 9 -2.27 -9.32 47.68
C GLY A 9 -3.38 -8.78 46.78
N ILE A 10 -3.78 -9.68 45.89
CA ILE A 10 -4.84 -9.60 44.88
C ILE A 10 -6.21 -9.42 45.55
N ILE A 11 -7.03 -8.51 45.01
CA ILE A 11 -8.46 -8.39 45.33
C ILE A 11 -9.26 -8.91 44.12
N THR A 12 -9.89 -10.07 44.28
CA THR A 12 -10.99 -10.55 43.42
C THR A 12 -12.31 -10.06 43.99
N LEU A 13 -13.13 -9.40 43.16
CA LEU A 13 -14.48 -8.99 43.51
C LEU A 13 -15.47 -9.96 42.86
N PHE A 14 -16.21 -10.70 43.69
CA PHE A 14 -17.48 -11.35 43.36
C PHE A 14 -18.58 -10.77 44.25
N SER A 15 -19.60 -10.15 43.65
CA SER A 15 -21.01 -10.08 44.05
C SER A 15 -21.71 -9.12 43.07
N ALA A 16 -22.96 -9.25 42.67
CA ALA A 16 -24.11 -9.85 43.35
C ALA A 16 -25.15 -10.39 42.34
N CYS A 17 -25.94 -11.35 42.81
CA CYS A 17 -27.25 -11.69 42.25
C CYS A 17 -28.27 -10.62 42.63
N ALA A 18 -29.17 -10.28 41.70
CA ALA A 18 -30.53 -9.86 42.02
C ALA A 18 -31.45 -10.40 40.92
N GLN A 19 -32.43 -11.20 41.34
CA GLN A 19 -33.47 -11.79 40.53
C GLN A 19 -34.78 -11.11 40.96
N GLU A 20 -35.46 -10.43 40.04
CA GLU A 20 -36.90 -10.15 40.12
C GLU A 20 -37.52 -10.47 38.76
N GLU A 21 -38.62 -11.20 38.79
CA GLU A 21 -39.38 -11.74 37.66
C GLU A 21 -40.83 -11.20 37.72
N PHE A 22 -41.48 -11.15 36.53
CA PHE A 22 -42.92 -10.88 36.22
C PHE A 22 -43.36 -9.39 36.13
N ASN A 23 -44.06 -8.87 35.09
CA ASN A 23 -44.82 -9.47 33.97
C ASN A 23 -45.14 -8.48 32.79
N ASP A 24 -45.32 -9.06 31.61
CA ASP A 24 -45.64 -8.67 30.19
C ASP A 24 -46.85 -7.68 29.93
N PRO A 25 -47.26 -7.27 28.67
CA PRO A 25 -46.70 -7.42 27.30
C PRO A 25 -46.83 -6.21 26.31
N LYS A 26 -46.23 -6.37 25.11
CA LYS A 26 -46.41 -5.64 23.81
C LYS A 26 -45.50 -4.41 23.63
N THR A 27 -44.57 -4.32 22.68
CA THR A 27 -44.38 -4.93 21.35
C THR A 27 -42.88 -5.19 21.13
N GLY A 28 -42.46 -6.44 21.28
CA GLY A 28 -41.09 -6.91 21.05
C GLY A 28 -41.02 -7.76 19.80
N ALA A 29 -41.05 -7.12 18.63
CA ALA A 29 -40.75 -7.76 17.36
C ALA A 29 -40.11 -6.71 16.46
N GLU A 30 -38.82 -6.40 16.72
CA GLU A 30 -37.88 -5.85 15.71
C GLU A 30 -36.47 -5.57 16.25
N ILE A 31 -36.21 -5.69 17.56
CA ILE A 31 -34.87 -5.47 18.11
C ILE A 31 -34.37 -6.78 18.72
N GLN A 32 -33.48 -7.46 18.00
CA GLN A 32 -32.56 -8.56 18.38
C GLN A 32 -32.65 -9.79 17.45
N LYS A 33 -31.98 -9.68 16.31
CA LYS A 33 -31.30 -10.80 15.64
C LYS A 33 -29.93 -10.33 15.14
N ASN A 34 -29.03 -9.98 16.06
CA ASN A 34 -27.59 -10.01 15.78
C ASN A 34 -27.08 -11.38 16.21
N GLU A 35 -27.37 -12.38 15.38
CA GLU A 35 -26.74 -13.69 15.51
C GLU A 35 -25.26 -13.54 15.11
N ASN A 36 -24.34 -13.97 15.98
CA ASN A 36 -22.94 -14.20 15.62
C ASN A 36 -22.91 -15.22 14.48
N MET A 37 -22.86 -14.74 13.24
CA MET A 37 -22.79 -15.61 12.08
C MET A 37 -21.43 -16.31 12.08
N LEU A 38 -21.46 -17.63 12.25
CA LEU A 38 -20.31 -18.49 12.00
C LEU A 38 -20.02 -18.39 10.50
N LEU A 39 -18.88 -17.78 10.16
CA LEU A 39 -18.40 -17.75 8.80
C LEU A 39 -17.99 -19.17 8.43
N GLU A 40 -18.68 -19.75 7.44
CA GLU A 40 -18.22 -20.99 6.81
C GLU A 40 -16.77 -20.78 6.37
N SER A 41 -15.93 -21.75 6.74
CA SER A 41 -14.49 -21.61 6.74
C SER A 41 -13.88 -21.67 5.35
N ASP A 42 -14.10 -20.64 4.54
CA ASP A 42 -13.47 -20.51 3.23
C ASP A 42 -13.10 -19.07 2.88
N HIS A 43 -12.78 -18.25 3.90
CA HIS A 43 -11.97 -17.06 3.70
C HIS A 43 -10.60 -17.53 3.26
N ASN A 44 -10.45 -17.75 1.97
CA ASN A 44 -9.20 -18.07 1.27
C ASN A 44 -8.26 -16.85 1.30
N ALA A 45 -8.28 -16.10 2.40
CA ALA A 45 -7.50 -14.93 2.73
C ALA A 45 -6.09 -15.38 3.14
N ILE A 46 -5.11 -14.54 2.83
CA ILE A 46 -3.73 -14.81 3.19
C ILE A 46 -3.58 -14.62 4.70
N HIS A 47 -2.94 -15.57 5.38
CA HIS A 47 -2.77 -15.55 6.84
C HIS A 47 -1.42 -14.98 7.26
N PHE A 48 -1.45 -14.10 8.26
CA PHE A 48 -0.28 -13.53 8.92
C PHE A 48 -0.39 -13.72 10.43
N ASN A 49 0.72 -14.09 11.08
CA ASN A 49 0.75 -14.31 12.53
C ASN A 49 0.36 -13.08 13.35
N ASN A 50 0.79 -11.89 12.92
CA ASN A 50 0.50 -10.61 13.57
C ASN A 50 0.75 -9.45 12.57
N THR A 51 0.51 -8.23 13.01
CA THR A 51 0.69 -7.03 12.17
C THR A 51 2.15 -6.79 11.77
N GLU A 52 3.12 -7.16 12.61
CA GLU A 52 4.54 -7.07 12.26
C GLU A 52 4.89 -8.01 11.10
N HIS A 53 4.38 -9.25 11.12
CA HIS A 53 4.55 -10.22 10.04
C HIS A 53 3.89 -9.74 8.74
N PHE A 54 2.70 -9.13 8.82
CA PHE A 54 2.04 -8.51 7.67
C PHE A 54 2.94 -7.45 6.99
N PHE A 55 3.50 -6.52 7.78
CA PHE A 55 4.37 -5.49 7.23
C PHE A 55 5.74 -6.04 6.81
N ALA A 56 6.31 -7.04 7.51
CA ALA A 56 7.54 -7.68 7.07
C ALA A 56 7.39 -8.39 5.72
N CYS A 57 6.23 -9.01 5.47
CA CYS A 57 5.92 -9.58 4.16
C CYS A 57 5.74 -8.50 3.09
N TYR A 58 5.06 -7.40 3.42
CA TYR A 58 4.96 -6.24 2.52
C TYR A 58 6.36 -5.75 2.10
N ASP A 59 7.26 -5.62 3.06
CA ASP A 59 8.64 -5.16 2.84
C ASP A 59 9.42 -6.09 1.93
N SER A 60 9.32 -7.39 2.18
CA SER A 60 9.97 -8.40 1.34
C SER A 60 9.41 -8.40 -0.08
N LEU A 61 8.16 -7.99 -0.30
CA LEU A 61 7.55 -7.94 -1.63
C LEU A 61 7.93 -6.67 -2.39
N LEU A 62 8.17 -5.56 -1.69
CA LEU A 62 8.61 -4.30 -2.33
C LEU A 62 9.92 -4.49 -3.11
N THR A 63 10.82 -5.35 -2.63
CA THR A 63 12.12 -5.61 -3.29
C THR A 63 12.05 -6.56 -4.48
N LYS A 64 10.87 -7.15 -4.74
CA LYS A 64 10.63 -8.15 -5.78
C LYS A 64 10.04 -7.51 -7.03
N ASP A 65 10.29 -8.12 -8.19
CA ASP A 65 9.58 -7.72 -9.40
C ASP A 65 8.12 -8.19 -9.42
N TYR A 66 7.36 -7.75 -10.42
CA TYR A 66 5.94 -8.08 -10.52
C TYR A 66 5.66 -9.59 -10.63
N ASP A 67 6.49 -10.33 -11.37
CA ASP A 67 6.26 -11.76 -11.61
C ASP A 67 6.54 -12.54 -10.31
N GLU A 68 7.57 -12.15 -9.56
CA GLU A 68 7.85 -12.66 -8.22
C GLU A 68 6.73 -12.32 -7.22
N GLN A 69 6.20 -11.09 -7.24
CA GLN A 69 5.08 -10.68 -6.37
C GLN A 69 3.81 -11.47 -6.68
N LEU A 70 3.50 -11.66 -7.97
CA LEU A 70 2.37 -12.45 -8.44
C LEU A 70 2.53 -13.92 -8.03
N ALA A 71 3.69 -14.52 -8.28
CA ALA A 71 3.98 -15.91 -7.92
C ALA A 71 3.86 -16.13 -6.40
N TRP A 72 4.37 -15.19 -5.60
CA TRP A 72 4.20 -15.23 -4.14
C TRP A 72 2.72 -15.19 -3.76
N SER A 73 1.94 -14.24 -4.28
CA SER A 73 0.54 -14.07 -3.91
C SER A 73 -0.30 -15.29 -4.29
N VAL A 74 -0.09 -15.84 -5.49
CA VAL A 74 -0.79 -17.05 -5.97
C VAL A 74 -0.39 -18.30 -5.17
N SER A 75 0.85 -18.38 -4.67
CA SER A 75 1.27 -19.49 -3.80
C SER A 75 0.60 -19.47 -2.42
N ARG A 76 0.08 -18.31 -1.98
CA ARG A 76 -0.61 -18.15 -0.69
C ARG A 76 -2.11 -18.39 -0.79
N THR A 77 -2.71 -18.06 -1.93
CA THR A 77 -4.13 -18.27 -2.16
C THR A 77 -4.44 -18.35 -3.66
N SER A 78 -5.33 -19.28 -4.03
CA SER A 78 -5.85 -19.37 -5.40
C SER A 78 -6.71 -18.14 -5.78
N ASN A 79 -7.21 -17.40 -4.78
CA ASN A 79 -8.04 -16.21 -4.90
C ASN A 79 -7.23 -14.91 -4.75
N SER A 80 -5.95 -14.88 -5.11
CA SER A 80 -5.08 -13.70 -5.02
C SER A 80 -5.67 -12.46 -5.72
N LEU A 81 -5.57 -11.28 -5.12
CA LEU A 81 -5.95 -10.02 -5.76
C LEU A 81 -5.12 -9.75 -7.02
N LEU A 82 -3.80 -9.96 -6.99
CA LEU A 82 -2.94 -9.69 -8.15
C LEU A 82 -3.31 -10.51 -9.38
N LYS A 83 -3.76 -11.76 -9.18
CA LYS A 83 -4.26 -12.62 -10.27
C LYS A 83 -5.64 -12.19 -10.78
N ASN A 84 -6.44 -11.52 -9.95
CA ASN A 84 -7.81 -11.15 -10.24
C ASN A 84 -8.01 -9.62 -10.28
N ALA A 85 -6.97 -8.86 -10.59
CA ALA A 85 -6.96 -7.39 -10.47
C ALA A 85 -8.06 -6.72 -11.31
N ASP A 86 -8.40 -7.30 -12.47
CA ASP A 86 -9.44 -6.82 -13.37
C ASP A 86 -10.86 -6.85 -12.77
N SER A 87 -11.08 -7.66 -11.73
CA SER A 87 -12.35 -7.72 -11.00
C SER A 87 -12.44 -6.73 -9.84
N CYS A 88 -11.34 -6.09 -9.47
CA CYS A 88 -11.32 -5.13 -8.37
C CYS A 88 -11.88 -3.78 -8.84
N THR A 89 -12.91 -3.28 -8.15
CA THR A 89 -13.49 -1.96 -8.42
C THR A 89 -12.98 -0.88 -7.49
N ASP A 90 -12.21 -1.24 -6.46
CA ASP A 90 -11.64 -0.31 -5.51
C ASP A 90 -10.42 0.40 -6.11
N THR A 91 -10.64 1.65 -6.53
CA THR A 91 -9.60 2.44 -7.20
C THR A 91 -8.45 2.81 -6.28
N ILE A 92 -8.68 2.92 -4.96
CA ILE A 92 -7.62 3.24 -4.00
C ILE A 92 -6.72 2.03 -3.81
N MET A 93 -7.28 0.83 -3.64
CA MET A 93 -6.51 -0.42 -3.61
C MET A 93 -5.69 -0.60 -4.90
N LEU A 94 -6.30 -0.37 -6.06
CA LEU A 94 -5.59 -0.48 -7.35
C LEU A 94 -4.47 0.55 -7.50
N SER A 95 -4.53 1.67 -6.78
CA SER A 95 -3.51 2.71 -6.76
C SER A 95 -2.38 2.47 -5.75
N MET A 96 -2.55 1.55 -4.79
CA MET A 96 -1.50 1.10 -3.86
C MET A 96 -0.42 0.30 -4.60
N PRO A 97 0.79 0.14 -4.02
CA PRO A 97 1.85 -0.64 -4.65
C PRO A 97 1.42 -2.08 -4.91
N LYS A 98 1.91 -2.70 -5.99
CA LYS A 98 1.58 -4.11 -6.30
C LYS A 98 1.99 -5.06 -5.17
N ALA A 99 3.07 -4.75 -4.47
CA ALA A 99 3.50 -5.47 -3.27
C ALA A 99 2.47 -5.41 -2.12
N PHE A 100 1.71 -4.31 -1.99
CA PHE A 100 0.63 -4.21 -1.00
C PHE A 100 -0.61 -4.97 -1.48
N GLN A 101 -0.98 -4.81 -2.75
CA GLN A 101 -2.08 -5.56 -3.38
C GLN A 101 -1.87 -7.09 -3.25
N ALA A 102 -0.63 -7.56 -3.33
CA ALA A 102 -0.26 -8.97 -3.19
C ALA A 102 -0.71 -9.63 -1.87
N LEU A 103 -0.89 -8.83 -0.81
CA LEU A 103 -1.23 -9.31 0.55
C LEU A 103 -2.71 -9.66 0.71
N PHE A 104 -3.55 -9.29 -0.26
CA PHE A 104 -5.00 -9.45 -0.20
C PHE A 104 -5.49 -10.52 -1.19
N ASN A 105 -6.60 -11.15 -0.85
CA ASN A 105 -7.38 -11.91 -1.80
C ASN A 105 -8.26 -10.97 -2.67
N LYS A 106 -8.97 -11.53 -3.65
CA LYS A 106 -9.86 -10.80 -4.58
C LYS A 106 -11.05 -10.12 -3.89
N GLU A 107 -11.43 -10.59 -2.71
CA GLU A 107 -12.50 -9.98 -1.89
C GLU A 107 -11.97 -8.85 -1.00
N LEU A 108 -10.69 -8.50 -1.17
CA LEU A 108 -9.96 -7.51 -0.39
C LEU A 108 -9.84 -7.87 1.09
N GLU A 109 -9.75 -9.15 1.39
CA GLU A 109 -9.61 -9.69 2.74
C GLU A 109 -8.20 -10.22 3.01
N VAL A 110 -7.79 -10.08 4.28
CA VAL A 110 -6.56 -10.62 4.83
C VAL A 110 -6.82 -11.14 6.24
N ALA A 111 -6.16 -12.23 6.63
CA ALA A 111 -6.25 -12.77 7.98
C ALA A 111 -5.00 -12.38 8.80
N ILE A 112 -5.19 -11.75 9.95
CA ILE A 112 -4.11 -11.45 10.91
C ILE A 112 -4.47 -12.09 12.24
N ASN A 113 -3.65 -13.05 12.68
CA ASN A 113 -3.96 -13.94 13.80
C ASN A 113 -5.34 -14.59 13.61
N ASP A 114 -6.26 -14.44 14.56
CA ASP A 114 -7.63 -14.98 14.48
C ASP A 114 -8.63 -14.00 13.84
N SER A 115 -8.14 -12.86 13.33
CA SER A 115 -8.97 -11.78 12.81
C SER A 115 -9.03 -11.78 11.29
N ILE A 116 -10.21 -11.49 10.72
CA ILE A 116 -10.36 -11.16 9.31
C ILE A 116 -10.48 -9.65 9.17
N LEU A 117 -9.59 -9.07 8.38
CA LEU A 117 -9.61 -7.67 8.00
C LEU A 117 -10.07 -7.55 6.55
N LYS A 118 -10.96 -6.61 6.28
CA LYS A 118 -11.45 -6.27 4.94
C LYS A 118 -11.07 -4.84 4.59
N TYR A 119 -10.49 -4.66 3.42
CA TYR A 119 -10.23 -3.35 2.86
C TYR A 119 -11.45 -2.84 2.09
N ASP A 120 -11.78 -1.57 2.29
CA ASP A 120 -12.85 -0.87 1.59
C ASP A 120 -12.49 0.62 1.47
N ASN A 121 -12.23 1.07 0.24
CA ASN A 121 -12.01 2.46 -0.16
C ASN A 121 -11.02 3.21 0.74
N GLY A 122 -9.83 2.65 0.93
CA GLY A 122 -8.78 3.27 1.74
C GLY A 122 -8.90 3.00 3.24
N LYS A 123 -9.92 2.27 3.69
CA LYS A 123 -10.10 1.88 5.10
C LYS A 123 -9.96 0.38 5.26
N ILE A 124 -9.49 -0.04 6.43
CA ILE A 124 -9.32 -1.46 6.78
C ILE A 124 -10.15 -1.72 8.03
N TYR A 125 -11.12 -2.61 7.90
CA TYR A 125 -12.08 -2.96 8.93
C TYR A 125 -11.86 -4.38 9.41
N LEU A 126 -11.86 -4.56 10.73
CA LEU A 126 -12.02 -5.85 11.37
C LEU A 126 -13.47 -6.30 11.23
N THR A 127 -13.69 -7.37 10.47
CA THR A 127 -15.02 -7.90 10.14
C THR A 127 -15.33 -9.21 10.85
N ALA A 128 -14.32 -9.93 11.34
CA ALA A 128 -14.52 -11.16 12.10
C ALA A 128 -13.36 -11.48 13.05
N ILE A 129 -13.66 -12.19 14.14
CA ILE A 129 -12.67 -12.81 15.06
C ILE A 129 -13.07 -14.26 15.28
N ASN A 130 -12.13 -15.19 15.21
CA ASN A 130 -12.40 -16.62 15.44
C ASN A 130 -13.54 -17.15 14.55
N LYS A 131 -13.58 -16.71 13.29
CA LYS A 131 -14.64 -17.02 12.31
C LYS A 131 -16.05 -16.58 12.73
N LYS A 132 -16.18 -15.68 13.71
CA LYS A 132 -17.45 -15.05 14.08
C LYS A 132 -17.49 -13.65 13.50
N GLY A 133 -18.48 -13.39 12.66
CA GLY A 133 -18.70 -12.06 12.10
C GLY A 133 -18.94 -11.01 13.19
N LEU A 134 -18.42 -9.82 12.98
CA LEU A 134 -18.62 -8.65 13.83
C LEU A 134 -19.58 -7.67 13.17
N PHE A 135 -20.56 -7.21 13.95
CA PHE A 135 -21.48 -6.17 13.52
C PHE A 135 -21.70 -5.15 14.66
N PRO A 136 -21.32 -3.87 14.47
CA PRO A 136 -20.68 -3.30 13.27
C PRO A 136 -19.19 -3.72 13.13
N PRO A 137 -18.62 -3.67 11.91
CA PRO A 137 -17.17 -3.80 11.71
C PRO A 137 -16.39 -2.70 12.46
N ILE A 138 -15.16 -3.00 12.88
CA ILE A 138 -14.32 -2.07 13.65
C ILE A 138 -13.21 -1.52 12.76
N LEU A 139 -13.08 -0.20 12.64
CA LEU A 139 -11.97 0.41 11.89
C LEU A 139 -10.64 0.14 12.61
N CYS A 140 -9.70 -0.53 11.95
CA CYS A 140 -8.40 -0.86 12.52
C CYS A 140 -7.23 -0.39 11.65
N GLY A 141 -7.49 0.18 10.48
CA GLY A 141 -6.44 0.66 9.60
C GLY A 141 -6.95 1.54 8.49
N GLU A 142 -6.02 2.14 7.77
CA GLU A 142 -6.29 2.97 6.61
C GLU A 142 -5.06 3.03 5.72
N THR A 143 -5.28 3.25 4.44
CA THR A 143 -4.24 3.59 3.48
C THR A 143 -4.49 4.97 2.93
N ASN A 144 -3.42 5.65 2.57
CA ASN A 144 -3.53 6.91 1.87
C ASN A 144 -2.57 6.90 0.69
N VAL A 145 -3.13 7.20 -0.49
CA VAL A 145 -2.41 7.34 -1.74
C VAL A 145 -2.68 8.75 -2.23
N ALA A 146 -1.62 9.42 -2.64
CA ALA A 146 -1.70 10.72 -3.28
C ALA A 146 -2.72 10.70 -4.44
N PRO A 147 -3.67 11.66 -4.50
CA PRO A 147 -4.48 11.83 -5.70
C PRO A 147 -3.57 12.18 -6.89
N ILE A 148 -3.97 11.76 -8.09
CA ILE A 148 -3.20 11.89 -9.35
C ILE A 148 -3.00 13.37 -9.78
N GLU A 149 -3.61 14.32 -9.08
CA GLU A 149 -3.52 15.74 -9.41
C GLU A 149 -2.77 16.50 -8.32
N ASN A 150 -1.46 16.68 -8.51
CA ASN A 150 -0.74 17.75 -7.85
C ASN A 150 0.11 18.49 -8.89
N GLU A 151 0.15 19.82 -8.74
CA GLU A 151 1.04 20.69 -9.50
C GLU A 151 2.48 20.20 -9.35
N VAL A 152 3.03 19.73 -10.46
CA VAL A 152 4.33 19.09 -10.52
C VAL A 152 5.40 20.12 -10.19
N GLN A 153 6.08 19.98 -9.04
CA GLN A 153 7.33 20.68 -8.77
C GLN A 153 8.37 20.22 -9.81
N THR A 154 8.55 21.06 -10.83
CA THR A 154 9.55 20.84 -11.88
C THR A 154 10.95 21.17 -11.36
N ARG A 155 11.90 20.25 -11.63
CA ARG A 155 13.36 20.43 -11.57
C ARG A 155 13.96 20.76 -10.21
N MET A 156 13.90 19.85 -9.25
CA MET A 156 14.87 19.89 -8.16
C MET A 156 15.60 18.55 -8.05
N GLN A 157 16.93 18.62 -8.02
CA GLN A 157 17.82 17.49 -7.67
C GLN A 157 17.64 17.07 -6.20
N SER A 158 17.04 17.94 -5.40
CA SER A 158 16.74 17.71 -3.99
C SER A 158 15.55 18.52 -3.53
N GLY A 159 14.83 18.04 -2.52
CA GLY A 159 13.77 18.83 -1.88
C GLY A 159 12.83 17.98 -1.05
N ASP A 160 11.77 18.63 -0.59
CA ASP A 160 10.82 18.09 0.36
C ASP A 160 9.61 17.53 -0.38
N LEU A 161 9.29 16.26 -0.17
CA LEU A 161 8.05 15.64 -0.62
C LEU A 161 7.22 15.23 0.58
N GLU A 162 6.06 15.84 0.75
CA GLU A 162 5.13 15.45 1.81
C GLU A 162 4.68 13.99 1.65
N PHE A 163 4.47 13.29 2.76
CA PHE A 163 3.90 11.95 2.71
C PHE A 163 2.53 11.98 2.04
N ARG A 164 2.20 10.90 1.34
CA ARG A 164 0.91 10.74 0.66
C ARG A 164 0.73 11.76 -0.48
N THR A 165 1.83 12.16 -1.12
CA THR A 165 1.82 13.04 -2.30
C THR A 165 2.60 12.42 -3.47
N ILE A 166 2.40 12.99 -4.67
CA ILE A 166 3.23 12.79 -5.85
C ILE A 166 4.07 14.04 -6.05
N GLY A 167 5.34 13.87 -6.39
CA GLY A 167 6.22 14.99 -6.72
C GLY A 167 7.44 14.55 -7.51
N PHE A 168 8.31 15.51 -7.84
CA PHE A 168 9.49 15.29 -8.70
C PHE A 168 9.13 14.60 -10.04
N SER A 169 7.94 14.91 -10.59
CA SER A 169 7.44 14.32 -11.84
C SER A 169 8.11 14.96 -13.05
N HIS A 170 8.67 14.14 -13.91
CA HIS A 170 9.33 14.53 -15.16
C HIS A 170 8.61 13.84 -16.30
N GLN A 171 8.11 14.65 -17.22
CA GLN A 171 7.24 14.19 -18.29
C GLN A 171 7.80 14.57 -19.65
N TYR A 172 7.73 13.65 -20.60
CA TYR A 172 8.11 13.89 -21.99
C TYR A 172 7.02 13.41 -22.92
N ASN A 173 6.35 14.39 -23.53
CA ASN A 173 5.28 14.17 -24.49
C ASN A 173 5.85 14.01 -25.90
N PHE A 174 5.43 12.95 -26.60
CA PHE A 174 5.84 12.68 -27.97
C PHE A 174 4.69 12.10 -28.80
N LYS A 175 4.90 12.04 -30.11
CA LYS A 175 4.02 11.36 -31.06
C LYS A 175 4.80 10.23 -31.70
N ARG A 176 4.11 9.13 -31.98
CA ARG A 176 4.66 8.00 -32.74
C ARG A 176 4.14 8.07 -34.17
N ALA A 177 4.98 7.75 -35.14
CA ALA A 177 4.55 7.73 -36.55
C ALA A 177 3.47 6.65 -36.79
N SER A 178 3.56 5.54 -36.03
CA SER A 178 2.66 4.39 -36.10
C SER A 178 1.30 4.60 -35.40
N SER A 179 1.08 5.72 -34.72
CA SER A 179 -0.11 5.93 -33.88
C SER A 179 -0.71 7.33 -34.00
N LYS A 180 -2.03 7.39 -33.94
CA LYS A 180 -2.78 8.65 -33.86
C LYS A 180 -2.79 9.28 -32.46
N TYR A 181 -2.31 8.56 -31.45
CA TYR A 181 -2.31 9.00 -30.05
C TYR A 181 -1.04 9.77 -29.70
N LYS A 182 -1.15 10.65 -28.69
CA LYS A 182 0.03 11.23 -28.03
C LYS A 182 0.49 10.28 -26.95
N PHE A 183 1.79 10.21 -26.73
CA PHE A 183 2.42 9.40 -25.71
C PHE A 183 3.18 10.29 -24.74
N ASN A 184 3.34 9.81 -23.51
CA ASN A 184 4.03 10.50 -22.44
C ASN A 184 4.89 9.51 -21.66
N TYR A 185 6.19 9.75 -21.60
CA TYR A 185 7.01 9.11 -20.58
C TYR A 185 6.90 9.91 -19.30
N VAL A 186 6.59 9.24 -18.19
CA VAL A 186 6.50 9.88 -16.87
C VAL A 186 7.47 9.19 -15.93
N ASN A 187 8.32 9.96 -15.27
CA ASN A 187 9.11 9.50 -14.13
C ASN A 187 8.73 10.34 -12.92
N GLU A 188 8.34 9.75 -11.80
CA GLU A 188 7.88 10.52 -10.63
C GLU A 188 8.11 9.79 -9.33
N LEU A 189 8.16 10.54 -8.23
CA LEU A 189 8.14 9.98 -6.89
C LEU A 189 6.72 9.99 -6.35
N LYS A 190 6.31 8.88 -5.77
CA LYS A 190 4.98 8.68 -5.18
C LYS A 190 5.12 8.12 -3.78
N SER A 191 4.47 8.76 -2.82
CA SER A 191 4.44 8.30 -1.43
C SER A 191 3.15 7.56 -1.12
N TYR A 192 3.28 6.46 -0.39
CA TYR A 192 2.21 5.59 0.05
C TYR A 192 2.25 5.43 1.56
N GLN A 193 1.08 5.49 2.19
CA GLN A 193 0.90 5.17 3.59
C GLN A 193 -0.01 3.96 3.74
N ALA A 194 0.37 3.03 4.59
CA ALA A 194 -0.50 1.97 5.10
C ALA A 194 -0.40 1.92 6.62
N ARG A 195 -1.53 2.06 7.30
CA ARG A 195 -1.68 1.87 8.74
C ARG A 195 -2.54 0.65 8.98
N VAL A 196 -2.04 -0.29 9.77
CA VAL A 196 -2.82 -1.41 10.30
C VAL A 196 -2.53 -1.50 11.79
N ASN A 197 -3.57 -1.50 12.60
CA ASN A 197 -3.50 -1.36 14.05
C ASN A 197 -2.65 -0.14 14.45
N ASN A 198 -1.61 -0.34 15.26
CA ASN A 198 -0.70 0.70 15.73
C ASN A 198 0.55 0.86 14.84
N ILE A 199 0.70 0.08 13.76
CA ILE A 199 1.88 0.15 12.90
C ILE A 199 1.52 0.96 11.64
N VAL A 200 2.34 1.99 11.37
CA VAL A 200 2.30 2.76 10.13
C VAL A 200 3.51 2.39 9.30
N SER A 201 3.30 2.13 8.01
CA SER A 201 4.33 1.96 7.00
C SER A 201 4.20 3.08 5.97
N GLU A 202 5.26 3.84 5.79
CA GLU A 202 5.40 4.83 4.72
C GLU A 202 6.39 4.30 3.70
N VAL A 203 6.02 4.37 2.43
CA VAL A 203 6.87 3.95 1.32
C VAL A 203 6.97 5.09 0.33
N LEU A 204 8.18 5.34 -0.15
CA LEU A 204 8.46 6.20 -1.29
C LEU A 204 8.81 5.30 -2.48
N GLY A 205 8.04 5.39 -3.55
CA GLY A 205 8.27 4.67 -4.80
C GLY A 205 8.71 5.63 -5.92
N PHE A 206 9.65 5.18 -6.74
CA PHE A 206 9.99 5.80 -8.02
C PHE A 206 9.25 5.09 -9.14
N MET A 207 8.35 5.83 -9.77
CA MET A 207 7.47 5.34 -10.82
C MET A 207 8.07 5.65 -12.19
N VAL A 208 8.11 4.65 -13.07
CA VAL A 208 8.48 4.81 -14.49
C VAL A 208 7.31 4.37 -15.35
N LYS A 209 6.59 5.33 -15.93
CA LYS A 209 5.33 5.12 -16.63
C LYS A 209 5.39 5.48 -18.10
N LEU A 210 4.57 4.78 -18.87
CA LEU A 210 4.23 5.14 -20.23
C LEU A 210 2.73 5.37 -20.26
N GLU A 211 2.34 6.54 -20.73
CA GLU A 211 0.94 6.91 -20.85
C GLU A 211 0.62 7.29 -22.29
N TYR A 212 -0.62 7.12 -22.69
CA TYR A 212 -1.14 7.59 -23.96
C TYR A 212 -2.40 8.42 -23.78
N ARG A 213 -2.67 9.28 -24.76
CA ARG A 213 -3.84 10.15 -24.79
C ARG A 213 -4.40 10.25 -26.21
N GLY A 214 -5.65 9.84 -26.35
CA GLY A 214 -6.50 10.15 -27.50
C GLY A 214 -7.40 11.34 -27.22
N ARG A 215 -8.62 11.07 -26.75
CA ARG A 215 -9.55 12.06 -26.20
C ARG A 215 -9.68 11.84 -24.69
N GLY A 216 -9.79 12.89 -23.90
CA GLY A 216 -9.95 12.79 -22.43
C GLY A 216 -8.63 12.85 -21.66
N SER A 217 -8.50 12.07 -20.59
CA SER A 217 -7.32 12.01 -19.70
C SER A 217 -6.20 11.10 -20.25
N TRP A 218 -5.02 11.20 -19.64
CA TRP A 218 -3.93 10.24 -19.84
C TRP A 218 -4.33 8.86 -19.29
N LYS A 219 -3.89 7.80 -19.97
CA LYS A 219 -4.13 6.40 -19.60
C LYS A 219 -2.82 5.62 -19.68
N GLU A 220 -2.66 4.60 -18.86
CA GLU A 220 -1.52 3.68 -18.98
C GLU A 220 -1.46 3.06 -20.38
N ALA A 221 -0.29 3.10 -20.99
CA ALA A 221 -0.02 2.47 -22.28
C ALA A 221 0.73 1.15 -22.07
N SER A 222 0.52 0.21 -22.99
CA SER A 222 1.04 -1.16 -22.91
C SER A 222 2.10 -1.44 -23.97
N GLU A 223 2.56 -0.42 -24.69
CA GLU A 223 3.56 -0.61 -25.72
C GLU A 223 4.90 -1.06 -25.14
N PRO A 224 5.54 -2.07 -25.74
CA PRO A 224 6.83 -2.52 -25.25
C PRO A 224 7.88 -1.43 -25.39
N ARG A 225 8.69 -1.27 -24.34
CA ARG A 225 9.76 -0.28 -24.28
C ARG A 225 11.02 -0.85 -23.66
N ASP A 226 12.14 -0.37 -24.15
CA ASP A 226 13.44 -0.55 -23.55
C ASP A 226 13.67 0.58 -22.54
N ILE A 227 14.07 0.22 -21.33
CA ILE A 227 14.33 1.16 -20.24
C ILE A 227 15.75 0.92 -19.74
N SER A 228 16.57 1.96 -19.71
CA SER A 228 17.90 1.94 -19.10
C SER A 228 17.95 3.04 -18.06
N MET A 229 18.37 2.71 -16.83
CA MET A 229 18.50 3.67 -15.76
C MET A 229 19.78 3.45 -14.99
N ASN A 230 20.37 4.54 -14.53
CA ASN A 230 21.39 4.55 -13.49
C ASN A 230 21.04 5.74 -12.60
N ILE A 231 20.26 5.46 -11.56
CA ILE A 231 19.70 6.46 -10.65
C ILE A 231 20.21 6.19 -9.25
N ASP A 232 20.72 7.24 -8.61
CA ASP A 232 20.97 7.24 -7.18
C ASP A 232 19.95 8.14 -6.49
N CYS A 233 19.24 7.60 -5.50
CA CYS A 233 18.15 8.29 -4.83
C CYS A 233 18.30 8.18 -3.31
N GLY A 234 18.58 9.29 -2.64
CA GLY A 234 18.54 9.38 -1.19
C GLY A 234 17.15 9.77 -0.71
N ALA A 235 16.69 9.18 0.38
CA ALA A 235 15.57 9.72 1.12
C ALA A 235 15.82 9.69 2.65
N SER A 236 15.38 10.73 3.33
CA SER A 236 15.44 10.85 4.79
C SER A 236 14.15 11.38 5.38
N ILE A 237 13.94 11.13 6.67
CA ILE A 237 12.82 11.67 7.44
C ILE A 237 13.39 12.26 8.74
N PHE A 238 12.96 13.47 9.07
CA PHE A 238 13.35 14.12 10.32
C PHE A 238 12.61 13.48 11.51
N GLY A 239 13.34 13.16 12.58
CA GLY A 239 12.76 12.65 13.83
C GLY A 239 12.69 11.13 13.98
N ILE A 240 13.16 10.36 13.01
CA ILE A 240 13.41 8.92 13.17
C ILE A 240 14.92 8.67 13.09
N ALA A 241 15.48 7.98 14.06
CA ALA A 241 16.87 7.54 14.03
C ALA A 241 16.96 6.09 13.50
N PRO A 242 17.91 5.78 12.59
CA PRO A 242 18.88 6.70 11.99
C PRO A 242 18.27 7.58 10.87
N PRO A 243 18.78 8.81 10.64
CA PRO A 243 18.02 9.85 9.94
C PRO A 243 18.03 9.75 8.42
N ILE A 244 18.76 8.84 7.79
CA ILE A 244 18.91 8.83 6.33
C ILE A 244 19.05 7.41 5.83
N THR A 245 18.22 7.03 4.86
CA THR A 245 18.43 5.79 4.10
C THR A 245 18.71 6.18 2.65
N HIS A 246 19.98 6.07 2.25
CA HIS A 246 20.36 6.21 0.86
C HIS A 246 20.02 4.90 0.16
N PHE A 247 19.21 4.99 -0.89
CA PHE A 247 18.81 3.84 -1.68
C PHE A 247 19.21 4.04 -3.13
N THR A 248 20.24 3.33 -3.53
CA THR A 248 20.63 3.32 -4.92
C THR A 248 19.70 2.40 -5.69
N ILE A 249 18.82 2.98 -6.53
CA ILE A 249 18.08 2.22 -7.55
C ILE A 249 19.09 1.48 -8.45
N GLY A 250 20.21 2.16 -8.71
CA GLY A 250 21.39 1.62 -9.37
C GLY A 250 21.20 1.46 -10.87
N LYS A 251 22.16 0.75 -11.47
CA LYS A 251 22.10 0.44 -12.89
C LYS A 251 21.07 -0.67 -13.13
N ARG A 252 20.03 -0.39 -13.90
CA ARG A 252 19.04 -1.38 -14.35
C ARG A 252 18.79 -1.24 -15.84
N GLU A 253 18.59 -2.38 -16.48
CA GLU A 253 18.25 -2.48 -17.90
C GLU A 253 17.05 -3.42 -18.06
N TYR A 254 16.02 -2.93 -18.73
CA TYR A 254 14.82 -3.68 -19.07
C TYR A 254 14.65 -3.64 -20.58
N LYS A 255 14.36 -4.79 -21.18
CA LYS A 255 14.11 -4.94 -22.61
C LYS A 255 12.66 -5.35 -22.84
N ASN A 256 12.03 -4.76 -23.85
CA ASN A 256 10.68 -5.13 -24.27
C ASN A 256 9.64 -5.11 -23.12
N ARG A 257 9.77 -4.16 -22.18
CA ARG A 257 8.92 -4.05 -20.99
C ARG A 257 7.60 -3.36 -21.35
N GLN A 258 6.47 -4.01 -21.09
CA GLN A 258 5.15 -3.43 -21.40
C GLN A 258 4.52 -2.69 -20.22
N TRP A 259 4.85 -3.08 -18.99
CA TRP A 259 4.20 -2.54 -17.78
C TRP A 259 4.98 -1.40 -17.15
N ASN A 260 4.28 -0.55 -16.40
CA ASN A 260 4.90 0.43 -15.52
C ASN A 260 5.86 -0.23 -14.52
N LEU A 261 6.91 0.50 -14.15
CA LEU A 261 7.80 0.10 -13.06
C LEU A 261 7.49 0.94 -11.83
N GLU A 262 7.49 0.26 -10.70
CA GLU A 262 7.45 0.85 -9.38
C GLU A 262 8.65 0.30 -8.62
N ILE A 263 9.59 1.18 -8.29
CA ILE A 263 10.82 0.82 -7.61
C ILE A 263 10.77 1.44 -6.21
N PRO A 264 10.82 0.64 -5.13
CA PRO A 264 10.89 1.23 -3.79
C PRO A 264 12.19 2.03 -3.68
N VAL A 265 12.04 3.31 -3.37
CA VAL A 265 13.15 4.19 -3.04
C VAL A 265 13.38 4.15 -1.56
N ALA A 266 12.36 4.32 -0.72
CA ALA A 266 12.58 4.31 0.71
C ALA A 266 11.36 3.81 1.45
N LYS A 267 11.61 3.41 2.69
CA LYS A 267 10.56 2.96 3.59
C LYS A 267 10.88 3.38 5.02
N VAL A 268 9.84 3.70 5.77
CA VAL A 268 9.91 3.68 7.22
C VAL A 268 8.68 3.00 7.80
N ALA A 269 8.87 2.29 8.93
CA ALA A 269 7.77 1.82 9.74
C ALA A 269 7.91 2.38 11.16
N TYR A 270 6.79 2.80 11.74
CA TYR A 270 6.78 3.43 13.06
C TYR A 270 5.45 3.19 13.78
N THR A 271 5.50 3.23 15.11
CA THR A 271 4.33 3.10 16.00
C THR A 271 4.03 4.37 16.79
N SER A 272 4.94 5.34 16.79
CA SER A 272 4.81 6.64 17.44
C SER A 272 4.46 7.75 16.44
N GLN A 273 3.94 8.88 16.90
CA GLN A 273 3.70 10.02 16.02
C GLN A 273 5.02 10.63 15.54
N LEU A 274 5.07 10.96 14.26
CA LEU A 274 6.14 11.75 13.67
C LEU A 274 5.89 13.23 13.91
N THR A 275 6.98 13.97 14.11
CA THR A 275 6.92 15.44 14.20
C THR A 275 6.71 16.08 12.82
N ARG A 276 7.18 15.43 11.74
CA ARG A 276 6.96 15.85 10.35
C ARG A 276 6.75 14.63 9.46
N HIS A 277 5.83 14.77 8.51
CA HIS A 277 5.47 13.74 7.53
C HIS A 277 6.01 14.11 6.14
N VAL A 278 7.33 14.20 6.02
CA VAL A 278 8.02 14.67 4.81
C VAL A 278 9.23 13.78 4.53
N TRP A 279 9.39 13.41 3.26
CA TRP A 279 10.60 12.85 2.69
C TRP A 279 11.52 13.97 2.24
N TYR A 280 12.75 13.96 2.72
CA TYR A 280 13.84 14.77 2.18
C TYR A 280 14.54 13.94 1.12
N ILE A 281 14.43 14.36 -0.14
CA ILE A 281 14.88 13.57 -1.28
C ILE A 281 16.12 14.20 -1.90
N THR A 282 17.03 13.34 -2.34
CA THR A 282 18.07 13.67 -3.31
C THR A 282 17.98 12.67 -4.46
N ILE A 283 18.01 13.12 -5.70
CA ILE A 283 18.00 12.25 -6.88
C ILE A 283 19.03 12.74 -7.89
N SER A 284 19.81 11.81 -8.41
CA SER A 284 20.81 12.09 -9.45
C SER A 284 20.91 10.93 -10.44
N GLY A 285 21.48 11.22 -11.60
CA GLY A 285 21.74 10.23 -12.64
C GLY A 285 20.77 10.37 -13.80
N SER A 286 20.50 9.27 -14.51
CA SER A 286 19.64 9.33 -15.70
C SER A 286 18.80 8.09 -15.90
N ILE A 287 17.68 8.30 -16.59
CA ILE A 287 16.79 7.26 -17.09
C ILE A 287 16.48 7.53 -18.55
N SER A 288 16.62 6.51 -19.38
CA SER A 288 16.25 6.54 -20.78
C SER A 288 15.12 5.55 -21.05
N GLN A 289 14.14 5.99 -21.82
CA GLN A 289 13.02 5.18 -22.29
C GLN A 289 12.94 5.26 -23.80
N THR A 290 12.64 4.14 -24.46
CA THR A 290 12.48 4.05 -25.92
C THR A 290 11.45 2.98 -26.23
N ILE A 291 10.45 3.27 -27.07
CA ILE A 291 9.54 2.23 -27.58
C ILE A 291 10.36 1.22 -28.37
N SER A 292 10.19 -0.07 -28.08
CA SER A 292 11.01 -1.13 -28.67
C SER A 292 10.81 -1.16 -30.19
N GLY A 293 11.89 -0.99 -30.95
CA GLY A 293 11.86 -0.92 -32.42
C GLY A 293 11.63 0.47 -33.01
N GLU A 294 11.35 1.49 -32.20
CA GLU A 294 11.12 2.89 -32.63
C GLU A 294 12.18 3.82 -31.99
N ASN A 295 13.42 3.77 -32.45
CA ASN A 295 14.56 4.50 -31.87
C ASN A 295 14.38 6.02 -31.79
N GLU A 296 13.60 6.60 -32.70
CA GLU A 296 13.23 8.01 -32.75
C GLU A 296 12.39 8.45 -31.54
N THR A 297 11.79 7.50 -30.81
CA THR A 297 11.03 7.76 -29.58
C THR A 297 11.91 7.82 -28.35
N LYS A 298 13.24 7.71 -28.50
CA LYS A 298 14.16 7.73 -27.36
C LYS A 298 14.12 9.07 -26.64
N TRP A 299 13.97 9.01 -25.34
CA TRP A 299 14.16 10.15 -24.45
C TRP A 299 15.06 9.76 -23.29
N THR A 300 15.86 10.71 -22.82
CA THR A 300 16.68 10.58 -21.62
C THR A 300 16.34 11.72 -20.68
N ASN A 301 15.91 11.39 -19.48
CA ASN A 301 15.83 12.31 -18.38
C ASN A 301 17.13 12.26 -17.58
N THR A 302 17.66 13.43 -17.23
CA THR A 302 18.80 13.56 -16.32
C THR A 302 18.35 14.38 -15.12
N TYR A 303 18.64 13.87 -13.93
CA TYR A 303 18.40 14.54 -12.65
C TYR A 303 19.66 15.26 -12.21
#